data_AF-A0A2T2ZFX2-F1
#
_entry.id   AF-A0A2T2ZFX2-F1
#
_cell.length_a   1.000
_cell.length_b   1.000
_cell.length_c   1.000
_cell.angle_alpha   90.00
_cell.angle_beta   90.00
_cell.angle_gamma   90.00
#
_symmetry.space_group_name_H-M   'P 1'
#
loop_
_entity.id
_entity.type
_entity.pdbx_description
1 polymer ?
#
loop_
_entity_poly.entity_id
_entity_poly.type
_entity_poly.pdbx_seq_one_letter_code
_entity_poly.pdbx_strand_id
1 'polypeptide(L)'
;MTDPVTRAQLILLARTLHVPPERLAHLERLGAGNLHELQQRMAAIVFDQHAETFKRISRLVPIIPLGISMPLVQKLVPPALTGRAAGAVGVDHPKKAAETVALLGIGYAADCAPYLDPRTVGELADIAPPEPIVQIVNEVLRRRDYITAGPFLGYASPRLIEAVERGVPDDEGLIFSASFAFSTSALTSVLRQLLNGPARRMPRMIQTVLHGSPELRLAALSIFARCDADVVADVGDIVLGVGTPAVLCNLVTTAIHGGAGRDMAVFFDTLRPPALAAMAALPIFTDTAVAAALLQGLEGCSDPSPWRGLFALLAQLDPTMRPALADMLAQQSDATIGALPSHATEADLWPVLLDIIAAGDHSVQTRIGSRWAMLPPERRAGVQWHLDERSEDPRLTTVAGAVAASSVSVEEVFFRRRQLGRRRGADSWDAV
;
A
#
# COMPACT_ATOMS: atom_id res chain seq x y z
N MET A 1 -7.68 -10.55 -7.00
CA MET A 1 -6.28 -10.51 -7.46
C MET A 1 -5.39 -10.40 -6.24
N THR A 2 -4.27 -11.12 -6.20
CA THR A 2 -3.29 -11.02 -5.11
C THR A 2 -2.69 -9.63 -5.06
N ASP A 3 -2.62 -9.04 -3.87
CA ASP A 3 -1.90 -7.80 -3.62
C ASP A 3 -0.45 -7.89 -4.19
N PRO A 4 0.03 -6.87 -4.92
CA PRO A 4 1.35 -6.90 -5.58
C PRO A 4 2.49 -7.16 -4.60
N VAL A 5 2.40 -6.64 -3.37
CA VAL A 5 3.45 -6.82 -2.35
C VAL A 5 3.51 -8.28 -1.91
N THR A 6 2.35 -8.89 -1.64
CA THR A 6 2.22 -10.32 -1.30
C THR A 6 2.84 -11.20 -2.38
N ARG A 7 2.51 -10.94 -3.65
CA ARG A 7 3.10 -11.67 -4.80
C ARG A 7 4.61 -11.51 -4.86
N ALA A 8 5.13 -10.29 -4.65
CA ALA A 8 6.56 -10.03 -4.64
C ALA A 8 7.28 -10.80 -3.52
N GLN A 9 6.74 -10.79 -2.30
CA GLN A 9 7.34 -11.54 -1.18
C GLN A 9 7.38 -13.05 -1.43
N LEU A 10 6.34 -13.59 -2.05
CA LEU A 10 6.31 -15.01 -2.43
C LEU A 10 7.39 -15.35 -3.48
N ILE A 11 7.57 -14.50 -4.49
CA ILE A 11 8.61 -14.69 -5.52
C ILE A 11 10.01 -14.54 -4.92
N LEU A 12 10.23 -13.56 -4.03
CA LEU A 12 11.50 -13.38 -3.32
C LEU A 12 11.82 -14.58 -2.41
N LEU A 13 10.83 -15.12 -1.71
CA LEU A 13 10.98 -16.34 -0.92
C LEU A 13 11.32 -17.55 -1.81
N ALA A 14 10.63 -17.70 -2.95
CA ALA A 14 10.88 -18.76 -3.92
C ALA A 14 12.32 -18.72 -4.45
N ARG A 15 12.82 -17.52 -4.78
CA ARG A 15 14.22 -17.28 -5.19
C ARG A 15 15.20 -17.62 -4.08
N THR A 16 14.93 -17.19 -2.85
CA THR A 16 15.77 -17.48 -1.68
C THR A 16 15.92 -18.99 -1.49
N LEU A 17 14.81 -19.73 -1.57
CA LEU A 17 14.75 -21.19 -1.39
C LEU A 17 15.10 -22.00 -2.64
N HIS A 18 15.34 -21.37 -3.78
CA HIS A 18 15.63 -22.01 -5.07
C HIS A 18 14.53 -23.01 -5.50
N VAL A 19 13.27 -22.61 -5.33
CA VAL A 19 12.10 -23.40 -5.75
C VAL A 19 11.20 -22.59 -6.69
N PRO A 20 10.42 -23.24 -7.56
CA PRO A 20 9.40 -22.56 -8.35
C PRO A 20 8.33 -21.88 -7.45
N PRO A 21 7.86 -20.66 -7.76
CA PRO A 21 6.85 -19.95 -6.98
C PRO A 21 5.55 -20.75 -6.77
N GLU A 22 5.19 -21.62 -7.71
CA GLU A 22 3.99 -22.45 -7.68
C GLU A 22 3.99 -23.41 -6.48
N ARG A 23 5.20 -23.85 -6.04
CA ARG A 23 5.34 -24.68 -4.83
C ARG A 23 4.99 -23.91 -3.56
N LEU A 24 5.10 -22.59 -3.58
CA LEU A 24 4.83 -21.70 -2.46
C LEU A 24 3.49 -20.98 -2.56
N ALA A 25 2.72 -21.18 -3.64
CA ALA A 25 1.43 -20.51 -3.88
C ALA A 25 0.47 -20.60 -2.67
N HIS A 26 0.47 -21.74 -1.98
CA HIS A 26 -0.35 -21.97 -0.80
C HIS A 26 -0.03 -21.06 0.40
N LEU A 27 1.13 -20.39 0.41
CA LEU A 27 1.56 -19.44 1.44
C LEU A 27 1.01 -18.03 1.21
N GLU A 28 0.39 -17.75 0.06
CA GLU A 28 -0.24 -16.46 -0.23
C GLU A 28 -1.24 -16.03 0.86
N ARG A 29 -1.91 -17.01 1.49
CA ARG A 29 -2.85 -16.81 2.61
C ARG A 29 -2.25 -16.10 3.83
N LEU A 30 -0.92 -16.10 3.97
CA LEU A 30 -0.22 -15.46 5.09
C LEU A 30 -0.20 -13.94 4.95
N GLY A 31 -0.40 -13.42 3.73
CA GLY A 31 -0.32 -11.99 3.41
C GLY A 31 1.12 -11.44 3.40
N ALA A 32 1.28 -10.23 2.90
CA ALA A 32 2.58 -9.58 2.69
C ALA A 32 3.46 -9.53 3.95
N GLY A 33 2.90 -9.15 5.11
CA GLY A 33 3.67 -8.96 6.35
C GLY A 33 4.33 -10.25 6.85
N ASN A 34 3.54 -11.31 7.02
CA ASN A 34 4.06 -12.61 7.48
C ASN A 34 4.99 -13.25 6.45
N LEU A 35 4.69 -13.10 5.14
CA LEU A 35 5.60 -13.57 4.08
C LEU A 35 6.92 -12.82 4.08
N HIS A 36 6.90 -11.51 4.32
CA HIS A 36 8.12 -10.72 4.44
C HIS A 36 8.97 -11.17 5.62
N GLU A 37 8.36 -11.36 6.79
CA GLU A 37 9.07 -11.86 7.98
C GLU A 37 9.67 -13.25 7.75
N LEU A 38 8.90 -14.16 7.13
CA LEU A 38 9.38 -15.49 6.75
C LEU A 38 10.55 -15.40 5.77
N GLN A 39 10.42 -14.56 4.74
CA GLN A 39 11.46 -14.35 3.74
C GLN A 39 12.74 -13.81 4.37
N GLN A 40 12.66 -12.81 5.25
CA GLN A 40 13.82 -12.27 5.94
C GLN A 40 14.52 -13.30 6.82
N ARG A 41 13.77 -14.09 7.60
CA ARG A 41 14.33 -15.13 8.47
C ARG A 41 15.01 -16.24 7.67
N MET A 42 14.38 -16.70 6.60
CA MET A 42 14.95 -17.72 5.72
C MET A 42 16.19 -17.21 4.99
N ALA A 43 16.15 -15.98 4.49
CA ALA A 43 17.30 -15.34 3.87
C ALA A 43 18.47 -15.26 4.85
N ALA A 44 18.25 -14.77 6.07
CA ALA A 44 19.29 -14.69 7.10
C ALA A 44 19.97 -16.05 7.33
N ILE A 45 19.20 -17.11 7.55
CA ILE A 45 19.74 -18.47 7.77
C ILE A 45 20.55 -18.95 6.55
N VAL A 46 20.03 -18.76 5.34
CA VAL A 46 20.68 -19.21 4.09
C VAL A 46 21.98 -18.45 3.83
N PHE A 47 22.02 -17.14 4.08
CA PHE A 47 23.23 -16.34 3.94
C PHE A 47 24.26 -16.66 5.03
N ASP A 48 23.82 -16.84 6.28
CA ASP A 48 24.69 -17.15 7.42
C ASP A 48 25.33 -18.54 7.32
N GLN A 49 24.64 -19.51 6.70
CA GLN A 49 25.12 -20.89 6.53
C GLN A 49 26.47 -20.96 5.80
N HIS A 50 26.80 -19.99 4.94
CA HIS A 50 28.03 -19.97 4.16
C HIS A 50 29.04 -18.90 4.58
N ALA A 51 28.77 -18.19 5.68
CA ALA A 51 29.59 -17.08 6.15
C ALA A 51 31.07 -17.46 6.36
N GLU A 52 31.35 -18.61 6.97
CA GLU A 52 32.74 -19.05 7.22
C GLU A 52 33.50 -19.37 5.92
N THR A 53 32.83 -19.93 4.90
CA THR A 53 33.43 -20.16 3.58
C THR A 53 33.77 -18.84 2.90
N PHE A 54 32.85 -17.87 2.91
CA PHE A 54 33.09 -16.56 2.32
C PHE A 54 34.16 -15.77 3.07
N LYS A 55 34.25 -15.92 4.40
CA LYS A 55 35.33 -15.34 5.22
C LYS A 55 36.71 -15.85 4.81
N ARG A 56 36.84 -17.13 4.46
CA ARG A 56 38.10 -17.69 3.94
C ARG A 56 38.47 -17.11 2.59
N ILE A 57 37.50 -16.96 1.69
CA ILE A 57 37.69 -16.33 0.37
C ILE A 57 38.08 -14.85 0.54
N SER A 58 37.42 -14.14 1.46
CA SER A 58 37.68 -12.73 1.79
C SER A 58 39.15 -12.48 2.18
N ARG A 59 39.82 -13.41 2.86
CA ARG A 59 41.25 -13.29 3.20
C ARG A 59 42.18 -13.22 1.99
N LEU A 60 41.77 -13.77 0.85
CA LEU A 60 42.56 -13.76 -0.39
C LEU A 60 42.35 -12.49 -1.21
N VAL A 61 41.26 -11.76 -0.95
CA VAL A 61 40.87 -10.58 -1.74
C VAL A 61 41.92 -9.48 -1.75
N PRO A 62 42.59 -9.12 -0.63
CA PRO A 62 43.66 -8.11 -0.67
C PRO A 62 44.82 -8.47 -1.61
N ILE A 63 45.11 -9.77 -1.76
CA ILE A 63 46.32 -10.28 -2.41
C ILE A 63 46.16 -10.34 -3.93
N ILE A 64 44.97 -10.68 -4.43
CA ILE A 64 44.74 -10.92 -5.86
C ILE A 64 44.28 -9.63 -6.56
N PRO A 65 44.94 -9.18 -7.64
CA PRO A 65 44.52 -8.01 -8.41
C PRO A 65 43.19 -8.23 -9.14
N LEU A 66 42.26 -7.27 -9.03
CA LEU A 66 40.91 -7.37 -9.62
C LEU A 66 40.94 -7.53 -11.15
N GLY A 67 41.85 -6.86 -11.84
CA GLY A 67 41.97 -6.96 -13.31
C GLY A 67 42.28 -8.37 -13.82
N ILE A 68 42.88 -9.22 -12.99
CA ILE A 68 43.17 -10.62 -13.32
C ILE A 68 42.03 -11.53 -12.87
N SER A 69 41.51 -11.32 -11.65
CA SER A 69 40.49 -12.20 -11.09
C SER A 69 39.11 -12.01 -11.71
N MET A 70 38.70 -10.78 -12.04
CA MET A 70 37.33 -10.50 -12.48
C MET A 70 36.95 -11.16 -13.81
N PRO A 71 37.80 -11.18 -14.85
CA PRO A 71 37.50 -11.94 -16.07
C PRO A 71 37.33 -13.44 -15.81
N LEU A 72 38.10 -14.01 -14.87
CA LEU A 72 38.03 -15.42 -14.52
C LEU A 72 36.78 -15.75 -13.71
N VAL A 73 36.46 -14.92 -12.71
CA VAL A 73 35.29 -15.10 -11.84
C VAL A 73 34.01 -15.10 -12.66
N GLN A 74 33.83 -14.11 -13.54
CA GLN A 74 32.61 -14.00 -14.35
C GLN A 74 32.44 -15.14 -15.36
N LYS A 75 33.54 -15.80 -15.75
CA LYS A 75 33.53 -16.93 -16.67
C LYS A 75 33.31 -18.28 -15.98
N LEU A 76 33.83 -18.44 -14.75
CA LEU A 76 33.87 -19.74 -14.06
C LEU A 76 32.89 -19.86 -12.89
N VAL A 77 32.48 -18.74 -12.29
CA VAL A 77 31.65 -18.73 -11.09
C VAL A 77 30.19 -18.45 -11.47
N PRO A 78 29.23 -19.32 -11.11
CA PRO A 78 27.82 -19.08 -11.36
C PRO A 78 27.33 -17.78 -10.67
N PRO A 79 26.46 -16.97 -11.32
CA PRO A 79 25.99 -15.70 -10.76
C PRO A 79 25.37 -15.82 -9.35
N ALA A 80 24.66 -16.91 -9.07
CA ALA A 80 24.07 -17.15 -7.76
C ALA A 80 25.11 -17.24 -6.63
N LEU A 81 26.28 -17.84 -6.90
CA LEU A 81 27.36 -17.93 -5.93
C LEU A 81 28.03 -16.56 -5.74
N THR A 82 28.26 -15.83 -6.82
CA THR A 82 28.85 -14.48 -6.77
C THR A 82 27.94 -13.50 -6.03
N GLY A 83 26.63 -13.49 -6.30
CA GLY A 83 25.68 -12.65 -5.58
C GLY A 83 25.68 -12.94 -4.07
N ARG A 84 25.67 -14.21 -3.67
CA ARG A 84 25.75 -14.58 -2.25
C ARG A 84 27.07 -14.19 -1.59
N ALA A 85 28.18 -14.32 -2.31
CA ALA A 85 29.51 -13.97 -1.80
C ALA A 85 29.75 -12.45 -1.74
N ALA A 86 29.16 -11.69 -2.67
CA ALA A 86 29.43 -10.26 -2.86
C ALA A 86 29.14 -9.44 -1.61
N GLY A 87 28.08 -9.77 -0.88
CA GLY A 87 27.75 -9.11 0.39
C GLY A 87 28.80 -9.33 1.47
N ALA A 88 29.06 -10.60 1.80
CA ALA A 88 30.00 -10.99 2.84
C ALA A 88 31.44 -10.52 2.54
N VAL A 89 31.89 -10.66 1.30
CA VAL A 89 33.22 -10.21 0.87
C VAL A 89 33.29 -8.69 0.75
N GLY A 90 32.20 -8.06 0.30
CA GLY A 90 32.16 -6.64 0.05
C GLY A 90 32.23 -5.80 1.32
N VAL A 91 31.56 -6.23 2.39
CA VAL A 91 31.61 -5.57 3.71
C VAL A 91 33.03 -5.58 4.29
N ASP A 92 33.77 -6.69 4.14
CA ASP A 92 35.17 -6.78 4.59
C ASP A 92 36.12 -5.91 3.75
N HIS A 93 35.81 -5.68 2.46
CA HIS A 93 36.65 -4.93 1.52
C HIS A 93 35.86 -3.88 0.70
N PRO A 94 35.31 -2.83 1.33
CA PRO A 94 34.32 -1.96 0.69
C PRO A 94 34.83 -1.29 -0.60
N LYS A 95 36.08 -0.82 -0.59
CA LYS A 95 36.70 -0.19 -1.77
C LYS A 95 36.81 -1.16 -2.96
N LYS A 96 37.25 -2.40 -2.70
CA LYS A 96 37.35 -3.43 -3.74
C LYS A 96 35.97 -3.87 -4.22
N ALA A 97 34.96 -3.86 -3.35
CA ALA A 97 33.58 -4.12 -3.74
C ALA A 97 33.09 -3.07 -4.76
N ALA A 98 33.28 -1.79 -4.46
CA ALA A 98 32.92 -0.70 -5.36
C ALA A 98 33.66 -0.78 -6.71
N GLU A 99 34.96 -1.05 -6.70
CA GLU A 99 35.75 -1.27 -7.93
C GLU A 99 35.26 -2.50 -8.71
N THR A 100 34.90 -3.58 -8.01
CA THR A 100 34.38 -4.81 -8.62
C THR A 100 33.11 -4.54 -9.40
N VAL A 101 32.16 -3.78 -8.83
CA VAL A 101 30.90 -3.45 -9.52
C VAL A 101 31.16 -2.75 -10.87
N ALA A 102 32.19 -1.90 -10.95
CA ALA A 102 32.57 -1.23 -12.20
C ALA A 102 33.24 -2.15 -13.24
N LEU A 103 33.75 -3.32 -12.82
CA LEU A 103 34.42 -4.29 -13.68
C LEU A 103 33.52 -5.46 -14.11
N LEU A 104 32.35 -5.61 -13.48
CA LEU A 104 31.40 -6.66 -13.84
C LEU A 104 30.71 -6.32 -15.17
N GLY A 105 30.60 -7.32 -16.03
CA GLY A 105 29.73 -7.26 -17.20
C GLY A 105 28.28 -7.11 -16.74
N ILE A 106 27.58 -6.15 -17.34
CA ILE A 106 26.22 -5.76 -16.94
C ILE A 106 25.25 -6.95 -16.91
N GLY A 107 25.32 -7.84 -17.89
CA GLY A 107 24.48 -9.03 -17.94
C GLY A 107 24.72 -9.99 -16.76
N TYR A 108 25.99 -10.20 -16.40
CA TYR A 108 26.38 -11.05 -15.29
C TYR A 108 26.03 -10.42 -13.94
N ALA A 109 26.23 -9.11 -13.78
CA ALA A 109 25.82 -8.37 -12.59
C ALA A 109 24.30 -8.41 -12.39
N ALA A 110 23.52 -8.27 -13.46
CA ALA A 110 22.07 -8.44 -13.42
C ALA A 110 21.65 -9.87 -13.03
N ASP A 111 22.38 -10.90 -13.48
CA ASP A 111 22.15 -12.29 -13.06
C ASP A 111 22.49 -12.53 -11.57
N CYS A 112 23.41 -11.76 -11.00
CA CYS A 112 23.78 -11.83 -9.59
C CYS A 112 22.74 -11.16 -8.68
N ALA A 113 22.07 -10.12 -9.17
CA ALA A 113 21.23 -9.23 -8.36
C ALA A 113 20.14 -9.94 -7.51
N PRO A 114 19.42 -10.96 -8.02
CA PRO A 114 18.41 -11.67 -7.23
C PRO A 114 18.95 -12.45 -6.02
N TYR A 115 20.27 -12.68 -5.97
CA TYR A 115 20.95 -13.50 -4.96
C TYR A 115 21.79 -12.69 -3.98
N LEU A 116 21.83 -11.37 -4.12
CA LEU A 116 22.50 -10.45 -3.20
C LEU A 116 21.69 -10.36 -1.90
N ASP A 117 22.38 -10.21 -0.77
CA ASP A 117 21.75 -9.81 0.50
C ASP A 117 21.62 -8.28 0.53
N PRO A 118 20.40 -7.71 0.47
CA PRO A 118 20.19 -6.26 0.45
C PRO A 118 20.81 -5.54 1.65
N ARG A 119 20.90 -6.18 2.82
CA ARG A 119 21.46 -5.58 4.05
C ARG A 119 22.94 -5.24 3.86
N THR A 120 23.70 -6.22 3.39
CA THR A 120 25.14 -6.07 3.15
C THR A 120 25.45 -5.10 2.00
N VAL A 121 24.61 -5.09 0.96
CA VAL A 121 24.73 -4.12 -0.13
C VAL A 121 24.42 -2.70 0.36
N GLY A 122 23.49 -2.56 1.31
CA GLY A 122 23.17 -1.29 1.93
C GLY A 122 24.35 -0.63 2.65
N GLU A 123 25.22 -1.42 3.30
CA GLU A 123 26.45 -0.92 3.92
C GLU A 123 27.44 -0.34 2.88
N LEU A 124 27.29 -0.71 1.61
CA LEU A 124 28.14 -0.28 0.50
C LEU A 124 27.49 0.83 -0.36
N ALA A 125 26.24 1.21 -0.06
CA ALA A 125 25.44 2.09 -0.92
C ALA A 125 26.08 3.48 -1.15
N ASP A 126 26.76 4.04 -0.15
CA ASP A 126 27.38 5.37 -0.24
C ASP A 126 28.63 5.41 -1.13
N ILE A 127 29.34 4.27 -1.22
CA ILE A 127 30.56 4.14 -2.02
C ILE A 127 30.31 3.48 -3.38
N ALA A 128 29.11 2.95 -3.61
CA ALA A 128 28.75 2.29 -4.86
C ALA A 128 28.89 3.27 -6.05
N PRO A 129 29.51 2.84 -7.17
CA PRO A 129 29.70 3.69 -8.33
C PRO A 129 28.35 3.88 -9.05
N PRO A 130 27.82 5.12 -9.19
CA PRO A 130 26.45 5.30 -9.65
C PRO A 130 26.22 4.84 -11.10
N GLU A 131 27.15 5.10 -12.01
CA GLU A 131 26.98 4.76 -13.43
C GLU A 131 26.88 3.24 -13.68
N PRO A 132 27.76 2.38 -13.15
CA PRO A 132 27.57 0.93 -13.20
C PRO A 132 26.24 0.46 -12.60
N ILE A 133 25.82 1.04 -11.46
CA ILE A 133 24.53 0.69 -10.83
C ILE A 133 23.36 1.01 -11.75
N VAL A 134 23.36 2.20 -12.37
CA VAL A 134 22.34 2.59 -13.35
C VAL A 134 22.29 1.64 -14.55
N GLN A 135 23.46 1.23 -15.06
CA GLN A 135 23.52 0.27 -16.17
C GLN A 135 22.94 -1.10 -15.78
N ILE A 136 23.22 -1.58 -14.57
CA ILE A 136 22.65 -2.82 -14.03
C ILE A 136 21.13 -2.69 -13.87
N VAL A 137 20.64 -1.59 -13.30
CA VAL A 137 19.20 -1.32 -13.17
C VAL A 137 18.53 -1.33 -14.55
N ASN A 138 19.08 -0.63 -15.53
CA ASN A 138 18.55 -0.64 -16.90
C ASN A 138 18.47 -2.05 -17.49
N GLU A 139 19.47 -2.91 -17.26
CA GLU A 139 19.43 -4.30 -17.74
C GLU A 139 18.37 -5.14 -16.99
N VAL A 140 18.21 -4.96 -15.68
CA VAL A 140 17.15 -5.62 -14.89
C VAL A 140 15.76 -5.20 -15.39
N LEU A 141 15.54 -3.91 -15.63
CA LEU A 141 14.27 -3.39 -16.16
C LEU A 141 14.01 -3.86 -17.59
N ARG A 142 15.04 -3.89 -18.46
CA ARG A 142 14.94 -4.44 -19.82
C ARG A 142 14.47 -5.90 -19.82
N ARG A 143 14.87 -6.68 -18.80
CA ARG A 143 14.44 -8.08 -18.59
C ARG A 143 13.07 -8.20 -17.93
N ARG A 144 12.44 -7.09 -17.55
CA ARG A 144 11.18 -7.01 -16.79
C ARG A 144 11.25 -7.71 -15.42
N ASP A 145 12.44 -7.78 -14.83
CA ASP A 145 12.64 -8.33 -13.50
C ASP A 145 12.45 -7.26 -12.42
N TYR A 146 11.24 -6.72 -12.35
CA TYR A 146 10.89 -5.60 -11.47
C TYR A 146 10.95 -5.97 -9.98
N ILE A 147 10.82 -7.25 -9.64
CA ILE A 147 10.81 -7.73 -8.25
C ILE A 147 12.21 -7.63 -7.61
N THR A 148 13.27 -7.79 -8.40
CA THR A 148 14.65 -7.79 -7.89
C THR A 148 15.06 -6.45 -7.29
N ALA A 149 14.54 -5.33 -7.80
CA ALA A 149 14.92 -4.00 -7.33
C ALA A 149 14.28 -3.61 -5.98
N GLY A 150 13.08 -4.14 -5.68
CA GLY A 150 12.30 -3.76 -4.50
C GLY A 150 13.06 -3.82 -3.17
N PRO A 151 13.78 -4.92 -2.84
CA PRO A 151 14.54 -5.02 -1.59
C PRO A 151 15.68 -4.01 -1.45
N PHE A 152 16.25 -3.51 -2.56
CA PHE A 152 17.34 -2.53 -2.53
C PHE A 152 16.86 -1.09 -2.35
N LEU A 153 15.57 -0.83 -2.57
CA LEU A 153 14.99 0.51 -2.45
C LEU A 153 15.20 1.10 -1.04
N GLY A 154 15.15 0.26 -0.01
CA GLY A 154 15.41 0.66 1.38
C GLY A 154 16.83 1.14 1.67
N TYR A 155 17.75 0.91 0.74
CA TYR A 155 19.16 1.28 0.87
C TYR A 155 19.62 2.23 -0.23
N ALA A 156 18.68 2.76 -1.02
CA ALA A 156 19.00 3.71 -2.08
C ALA A 156 19.42 5.04 -1.46
N SER A 157 20.72 5.35 -1.51
CA SER A 157 21.24 6.65 -1.06
C SER A 157 20.74 7.78 -1.96
N PRO A 158 20.67 9.04 -1.49
CA PRO A 158 20.23 10.17 -2.32
C PRO A 158 21.02 10.29 -3.62
N ARG A 159 22.33 9.98 -3.59
CA ARG A 159 23.22 9.96 -4.75
C ARG A 159 22.81 8.90 -5.78
N LEU A 160 22.44 7.70 -5.33
CA LEU A 160 21.99 6.63 -6.23
C LEU A 160 20.61 6.93 -6.80
N ILE A 161 19.69 7.49 -5.99
CA ILE A 161 18.37 7.91 -6.46
C ILE A 161 18.52 8.97 -7.55
N GLU A 162 19.37 9.98 -7.36
CA GLU A 162 19.62 11.02 -8.37
C GLU A 162 20.25 10.44 -9.66
N ALA A 163 21.15 9.46 -9.52
CA ALA A 163 21.75 8.79 -10.67
C ALA A 163 20.72 7.97 -11.46
N VAL A 164 19.85 7.23 -10.76
CA VAL A 164 18.72 6.50 -11.38
C VAL A 164 17.74 7.48 -12.02
N GLU A 165 17.44 8.60 -11.36
CA GLU A 165 16.58 9.66 -11.89
C GLU A 165 17.09 10.16 -13.25
N ARG A 166 18.40 10.37 -13.39
CA ARG A 166 19.04 10.85 -14.63
C ARG A 166 19.26 9.77 -15.68
N GLY A 167 19.61 8.56 -15.26
CA GLY A 167 20.18 7.53 -16.14
C GLY A 167 19.26 6.37 -16.51
N VAL A 168 18.10 6.25 -15.86
CA VAL A 168 17.10 5.21 -16.18
C VAL A 168 15.94 5.85 -16.92
N PRO A 169 15.74 5.63 -18.23
CA PRO A 169 14.64 6.23 -18.98
C PRO A 169 13.29 5.51 -18.79
N ASP A 170 13.29 4.27 -18.29
CA ASP A 170 12.11 3.42 -18.16
C ASP A 170 11.29 3.74 -16.90
N ASP A 171 10.37 4.71 -17.00
CA ASP A 171 9.47 5.08 -15.90
C ASP A 171 8.54 3.92 -15.52
N GLU A 172 8.03 3.17 -16.51
CA GLU A 172 7.12 2.04 -16.29
C GLU A 172 7.79 0.95 -15.44
N GLY A 173 9.02 0.57 -15.80
CA GLY A 173 9.80 -0.39 -15.03
C GLY A 173 10.11 0.07 -13.61
N LEU A 174 10.39 1.36 -13.40
CA LEU A 174 10.59 1.92 -12.06
C LEU A 174 9.32 1.87 -11.21
N ILE A 175 8.16 2.19 -11.79
CA ILE A 175 6.86 2.14 -11.09
C ILE A 175 6.52 0.70 -10.71
N PHE A 176 6.69 -0.27 -11.62
CA PHE A 176 6.49 -1.67 -11.26
C PHE A 176 7.47 -2.13 -10.18
N SER A 177 8.73 -1.72 -10.25
CA SER A 177 9.72 -2.07 -9.23
C SER A 177 9.35 -1.51 -7.85
N ALA A 178 8.87 -0.27 -7.81
CA ALA A 178 8.38 0.36 -6.60
C ALA A 178 7.11 -0.32 -6.06
N SER A 179 6.18 -0.75 -6.90
CA SER A 179 4.95 -1.40 -6.45
C SER A 179 5.21 -2.74 -5.75
N PHE A 180 6.30 -3.44 -6.11
CA PHE A 180 6.75 -4.67 -5.46
C PHE A 180 7.59 -4.46 -4.18
N ALA A 181 8.02 -3.22 -3.88
CA ALA A 181 8.79 -2.94 -2.68
C ALA A 181 7.93 -3.09 -1.42
N PHE A 182 8.48 -3.71 -0.37
CA PHE A 182 7.79 -3.89 0.91
C PHE A 182 7.86 -2.63 1.79
N SER A 183 9.01 -1.94 1.81
CA SER A 183 9.25 -0.81 2.71
C SER A 183 8.50 0.46 2.26
N THR A 184 7.49 0.85 3.03
CA THR A 184 6.71 2.08 2.83
C THR A 184 7.52 3.35 3.09
N SER A 185 8.41 3.32 4.08
CA SER A 185 9.32 4.44 4.40
C SER A 185 10.33 4.70 3.28
N ALA A 186 10.85 3.63 2.66
CA ALA A 186 11.74 3.73 1.51
C ALA A 186 11.02 4.30 0.29
N LEU A 187 9.81 3.80 0.00
CA LEU A 187 8.97 4.34 -1.07
C LEU A 187 8.71 5.84 -0.86
N THR A 188 8.29 6.22 0.34
CA THR A 188 8.03 7.62 0.69
C THR A 188 9.26 8.49 0.51
N SER A 189 10.44 8.02 0.96
CA SER A 189 11.69 8.77 0.82
C SER A 189 12.08 8.99 -0.63
N VAL A 190 11.95 7.95 -1.46
CA VAL A 190 12.25 8.01 -2.90
C VAL A 190 11.26 8.94 -3.62
N LEU A 191 9.95 8.81 -3.36
CA LEU A 191 8.94 9.69 -3.95
C LEU A 191 9.18 11.15 -3.55
N ARG A 192 9.50 11.42 -2.27
CA ARG A 192 9.83 12.76 -1.79
C ARG A 192 11.04 13.33 -2.51
N GLN A 193 12.06 12.52 -2.78
CA GLN A 193 13.22 12.96 -3.56
C GLN A 193 12.86 13.20 -5.03
N LEU A 194 12.02 12.38 -5.66
CA LEU A 194 11.58 12.58 -7.05
C LEU A 194 10.66 13.80 -7.22
N LEU A 195 9.90 14.17 -6.18
CA LEU A 195 9.08 15.40 -6.14
C LEU A 195 9.95 16.65 -6.03
N ASN A 196 10.91 16.63 -5.12
CA ASN A 196 11.77 17.78 -4.80
C ASN A 196 13.06 17.83 -5.63
N GLY A 197 13.29 16.82 -6.47
CA GLY A 197 14.49 16.64 -7.26
C GLY A 197 14.62 17.70 -8.35
N PRO A 198 15.86 18.07 -8.75
CA PRO A 198 16.10 19.11 -9.73
C PRO A 198 15.55 18.74 -11.12
N ALA A 199 15.44 17.45 -11.45
CA ALA A 199 14.95 17.01 -12.75
C ALA A 199 13.41 17.04 -12.85
N ARG A 200 12.69 17.29 -11.74
CA ARG A 200 11.21 17.31 -11.67
C ARG A 200 10.60 16.14 -12.44
N ARG A 201 11.06 14.91 -12.15
CA ARG A 201 10.68 13.72 -12.91
C ARG A 201 9.21 13.31 -12.69
N MET A 202 8.61 13.67 -11.55
CA MET A 202 7.28 13.20 -11.16
C MET A 202 6.16 13.49 -12.18
N PRO A 203 5.98 14.72 -12.72
CA PRO A 203 4.96 14.97 -13.75
C PRO A 203 5.07 14.04 -14.98
N ARG A 204 6.29 13.72 -15.42
CA ARG A 204 6.51 12.79 -16.54
C ARG A 204 6.09 11.37 -16.15
N MET A 205 6.48 10.90 -14.97
CA MET A 205 6.09 9.57 -14.47
C MET A 205 4.57 9.45 -14.33
N ILE A 206 3.91 10.50 -13.84
CA ILE A 206 2.45 10.51 -13.73
C ILE A 206 1.78 10.50 -15.11
N GLN A 207 2.32 11.20 -16.11
CA GLN A 207 1.85 11.05 -17.49
C GLN A 207 2.00 9.61 -17.99
N THR A 208 3.13 8.96 -17.71
CA THR A 208 3.34 7.54 -18.04
C THR A 208 2.31 6.64 -17.36
N VAL A 209 2.00 6.85 -16.08
CA VAL A 209 0.95 6.11 -15.35
C VAL A 209 -0.41 6.31 -16.02
N LEU A 210 -0.81 7.57 -16.23
CA LEU A 210 -2.13 7.93 -16.71
C LEU A 210 -2.42 7.45 -18.14
N HIS A 211 -1.39 7.41 -19.00
CA HIS A 211 -1.50 6.89 -20.38
C HIS A 211 -1.07 5.43 -20.52
N GLY A 212 -0.65 4.79 -19.43
CA GLY A 212 -0.15 3.42 -19.42
C GLY A 212 -1.24 2.35 -19.35
N SER A 213 -0.78 1.11 -19.22
CA SER A 213 -1.64 -0.06 -19.09
C SER A 213 -2.50 -0.01 -17.82
N PRO A 214 -3.62 -0.75 -17.76
CA PRO A 214 -4.38 -0.92 -16.53
C PRO A 214 -3.50 -1.41 -15.37
N GLU A 215 -2.58 -2.34 -15.63
CA GLU A 215 -1.67 -2.90 -14.64
C GLU A 215 -0.73 -1.83 -14.06
N LEU A 216 -0.25 -0.90 -14.90
CA LEU A 216 0.62 0.19 -14.44
C LEU A 216 -0.14 1.16 -13.53
N ARG A 217 -1.39 1.47 -13.86
CA ARG A 217 -2.27 2.32 -13.03
C ARG A 217 -2.55 1.69 -11.67
N LEU A 218 -2.83 0.39 -11.65
CA LEU A 218 -3.01 -0.36 -10.40
C LEU A 218 -1.71 -0.42 -9.58
N ALA A 219 -0.57 -0.60 -10.23
CA ALA A 219 0.74 -0.57 -9.57
C ALA A 219 1.02 0.80 -8.92
N ALA A 220 0.72 1.89 -9.61
CA ALA A 220 0.86 3.25 -9.08
C ALA A 220 -0.08 3.51 -7.88
N LEU A 221 -1.36 3.13 -7.99
CA LEU A 221 -2.32 3.26 -6.90
C LEU A 221 -1.88 2.49 -5.64
N SER A 222 -1.34 1.28 -5.82
CA SER A 222 -0.78 0.51 -4.71
C SER A 222 0.38 1.24 -4.03
N ILE A 223 1.21 1.98 -4.76
CA ILE A 223 2.29 2.81 -4.18
C ILE A 223 1.67 3.97 -3.38
N PHE A 224 0.71 4.69 -3.98
CA PHE A 224 0.07 5.85 -3.35
C PHE A 224 -0.63 5.46 -2.04
N ALA A 225 -1.34 4.33 -2.02
CA ALA A 225 -2.04 3.86 -0.83
C ALA A 225 -1.12 3.46 0.34
N ARG A 226 0.20 3.42 0.13
CA ARG A 226 1.19 2.97 1.13
C ARG A 226 2.22 4.04 1.52
N CYS A 227 2.22 5.19 0.85
CA CYS A 227 3.15 6.28 1.16
C CYS A 227 2.54 7.29 2.13
N ASP A 228 3.38 8.12 2.74
CA ASP A 228 2.91 9.17 3.65
C ASP A 228 1.97 10.15 2.94
N ALA A 229 0.90 10.55 3.64
CA ALA A 229 -0.18 11.34 3.07
C ALA A 229 0.27 12.69 2.49
N ASP A 230 1.30 13.33 3.06
CA ASP A 230 1.83 14.60 2.55
C ASP A 230 2.46 14.45 1.16
N VAL A 231 3.24 13.38 0.96
CA VAL A 231 3.86 13.04 -0.33
C VAL A 231 2.79 12.70 -1.37
N VAL A 232 1.79 11.91 -0.98
CA VAL A 232 0.71 11.52 -1.90
C VAL A 232 -0.18 12.70 -2.25
N ALA A 233 -0.41 13.64 -1.32
CA ALA A 233 -1.13 14.88 -1.61
C ALA A 233 -0.44 15.72 -2.70
N ASP A 234 0.89 15.87 -2.64
CA ASP A 234 1.66 16.55 -3.69
C ASP A 234 1.60 15.81 -5.03
N VAL A 235 1.65 14.48 -5.02
CA VAL A 235 1.44 13.66 -6.22
C VAL A 235 0.01 13.83 -6.76
N GLY A 236 -0.99 13.92 -5.89
CA GLY A 236 -2.39 14.16 -6.25
C GLY A 236 -2.57 15.47 -7.02
N ASP A 237 -1.94 16.55 -6.57
CA ASP A 237 -1.97 17.83 -7.29
C ASP A 237 -1.34 17.69 -8.69
N ILE A 238 -0.28 16.89 -8.84
CA ILE A 238 0.34 16.60 -10.15
C ILE A 238 -0.61 15.77 -11.01
N VAL A 239 -1.22 14.71 -10.48
CA VAL A 239 -2.20 13.85 -11.18
C VAL A 239 -3.32 14.68 -11.78
N LEU A 240 -3.86 15.63 -11.01
CA LEU A 240 -4.91 16.54 -11.45
C LEU A 240 -4.39 17.59 -12.44
N GLY A 241 -3.14 18.06 -12.27
CA GLY A 241 -2.53 19.03 -13.17
C GLY A 241 -2.18 18.48 -14.55
N VAL A 242 -1.79 17.21 -14.67
CA VAL A 242 -1.45 16.58 -15.96
C VAL A 242 -2.58 15.74 -16.56
N GLY A 243 -3.53 15.28 -15.74
CA GLY A 243 -4.63 14.41 -16.17
C GLY A 243 -5.79 15.17 -16.80
N THR A 244 -6.30 14.69 -17.93
CA THR A 244 -7.59 15.15 -18.46
C THR A 244 -8.75 14.43 -17.76
N PRO A 245 -9.96 15.01 -17.70
CA PRO A 245 -11.10 14.34 -17.09
C PRO A 245 -11.35 12.92 -17.60
N ALA A 246 -11.20 12.68 -18.91
CA ALA A 246 -11.37 11.36 -19.49
C ALA A 246 -10.33 10.33 -18.96
N VAL A 247 -9.08 10.76 -18.81
CA VAL A 247 -8.00 9.89 -18.31
C VAL A 247 -8.14 9.63 -16.82
N LEU A 248 -8.59 10.62 -16.04
CA LEU A 248 -8.89 10.44 -14.62
C LEU A 248 -10.11 9.53 -14.40
N CYS A 249 -11.16 9.64 -15.23
CA CYS A 249 -12.25 8.66 -15.24
C CYS A 249 -11.71 7.25 -15.51
N ASN A 250 -10.81 7.09 -16.48
CA ASN A 250 -10.19 5.80 -16.77
C ASN A 250 -9.36 5.26 -15.59
N LEU A 251 -8.70 6.12 -14.81
CA LEU A 251 -8.00 5.71 -13.59
C LEU A 251 -8.97 5.12 -12.56
N VAL A 252 -10.09 5.78 -12.30
CA VAL A 252 -11.15 5.30 -11.38
C VAL A 252 -11.76 3.98 -11.87
N THR A 253 -12.14 3.92 -13.16
CA THR A 253 -12.68 2.69 -13.76
C THR A 253 -11.69 1.53 -13.71
N THR A 254 -10.40 1.79 -13.94
CA THR A 254 -9.35 0.77 -13.82
C THR A 254 -9.21 0.30 -12.37
N ALA A 255 -9.26 1.19 -11.39
CA ALA A 255 -9.20 0.81 -9.98
C ALA A 255 -10.37 -0.11 -9.61
N ILE A 256 -11.59 0.21 -10.05
CA ILE A 256 -12.78 -0.62 -9.82
C ILE A 256 -12.63 -2.00 -10.46
N HIS A 257 -12.33 -2.07 -11.76
CA HIS A 257 -12.18 -3.36 -12.45
C HIS A 257 -11.01 -4.20 -11.93
N GLY A 258 -9.95 -3.56 -11.46
CA GLY A 258 -8.78 -4.21 -10.87
C GLY A 258 -8.97 -4.63 -9.40
N GLY A 259 -10.11 -4.33 -8.78
CA GLY A 259 -10.35 -4.60 -7.36
C GLY A 259 -9.52 -3.72 -6.41
N ALA A 260 -9.03 -2.57 -6.88
CA ALA A 260 -8.25 -1.59 -6.12
C ALA A 260 -9.13 -0.44 -5.58
N GLY A 261 -10.40 -0.72 -5.25
CA GLY A 261 -11.32 0.26 -4.66
C GLY A 261 -10.81 0.82 -3.33
N ARG A 262 -10.20 -0.04 -2.49
CA ARG A 262 -9.53 0.37 -1.25
C ARG A 262 -8.39 1.36 -1.52
N ASP A 263 -7.48 1.04 -2.43
CA ASP A 263 -6.32 1.89 -2.73
C ASP A 263 -6.76 3.24 -3.32
N MET A 264 -7.81 3.25 -4.16
CA MET A 264 -8.40 4.47 -4.69
C MET A 264 -9.04 5.32 -3.59
N ALA A 265 -9.72 4.69 -2.63
CA ALA A 265 -10.32 5.41 -1.52
C ALA A 265 -9.27 6.00 -0.56
N VAL A 266 -8.15 5.29 -0.31
CA VAL A 266 -6.99 5.86 0.40
C VAL A 266 -6.43 7.04 -0.39
N PHE A 267 -6.32 6.93 -1.71
CA PHE A 267 -5.87 8.06 -2.53
C PHE A 267 -6.77 9.28 -2.36
N PHE A 268 -8.10 9.13 -2.36
CA PHE A 268 -9.02 10.24 -2.08
C PHE A 268 -8.82 10.87 -0.70
N ASP A 269 -8.55 10.08 0.33
CA ASP A 269 -8.28 10.57 1.70
C ASP A 269 -7.04 11.47 1.76
N THR A 270 -6.06 11.23 0.89
CA THR A 270 -4.83 12.02 0.81
C THR A 270 -4.95 13.29 -0.05
N LEU A 271 -6.03 13.44 -0.82
CA LEU A 271 -6.19 14.60 -1.71
C LEU A 271 -6.49 15.87 -0.92
N ARG A 272 -5.88 16.98 -1.35
CA ARG A 272 -6.24 18.32 -0.84
C ARG A 272 -7.65 18.69 -1.30
N PRO A 273 -8.36 19.58 -0.58
CA PRO A 273 -9.73 19.94 -0.91
C PRO A 273 -9.97 20.33 -2.38
N PRO A 274 -9.09 21.14 -3.04
CA PRO A 274 -9.28 21.48 -4.46
C PRO A 274 -9.14 20.27 -5.39
N ALA A 275 -8.17 19.39 -5.13
CA ALA A 275 -7.94 18.18 -5.93
C ALA A 275 -9.08 17.18 -5.75
N LEU A 276 -9.58 17.01 -4.52
CA LEU A 276 -10.73 16.16 -4.23
C LEU A 276 -12.01 16.68 -4.92
N ALA A 277 -12.26 18.00 -4.88
CA ALA A 277 -13.39 18.60 -5.58
C ALA A 277 -13.30 18.41 -7.11
N ALA A 278 -12.11 18.55 -7.68
CA ALA A 278 -11.88 18.30 -9.10
C ALA A 278 -12.10 16.82 -9.48
N MET A 279 -11.70 15.88 -8.61
CA MET A 279 -12.03 14.46 -8.78
C MET A 279 -13.54 14.20 -8.68
N ALA A 280 -14.22 14.79 -7.70
CA ALA A 280 -15.67 14.64 -7.53
C ALA A 280 -16.47 15.19 -8.72
N ALA A 281 -15.95 16.22 -9.40
CA ALA A 281 -16.56 16.81 -10.60
C ALA A 281 -16.41 15.96 -11.87
N LEU A 282 -15.70 14.81 -11.81
CA LEU A 282 -15.54 13.94 -12.97
C LEU A 282 -16.89 13.34 -13.40
N PRO A 283 -17.21 13.28 -14.72
CA PRO A 283 -18.49 12.78 -15.20
C PRO A 283 -18.84 11.36 -14.76
N ILE A 284 -17.82 10.53 -14.48
CA ILE A 284 -18.00 9.15 -14.02
C ILE A 284 -18.79 9.07 -12.70
N PHE A 285 -18.70 10.08 -11.85
CA PHE A 285 -19.40 10.07 -10.56
C PHE A 285 -20.88 10.46 -10.66
N THR A 286 -21.39 10.77 -11.85
CA THR A 286 -22.84 10.89 -12.09
C THR A 286 -23.54 9.53 -12.09
N ASP A 287 -22.80 8.44 -12.33
CA ASP A 287 -23.29 7.08 -12.23
C ASP A 287 -23.10 6.53 -10.81
N THR A 288 -24.20 6.27 -10.11
CA THR A 288 -24.18 5.74 -8.75
C THR A 288 -23.60 4.32 -8.65
N ALA A 289 -23.53 3.58 -9.76
CA ALA A 289 -22.86 2.27 -9.80
C ALA A 289 -21.36 2.39 -9.50
N VAL A 290 -20.74 3.53 -9.82
CA VAL A 290 -19.32 3.80 -9.55
C VAL A 290 -19.09 3.95 -8.04
N ALA A 291 -19.93 4.74 -7.38
CA ALA A 291 -19.91 4.88 -5.91
C ALA A 291 -20.19 3.54 -5.22
N ALA A 292 -21.14 2.76 -5.73
CA ALA A 292 -21.45 1.42 -5.21
C ALA A 292 -20.25 0.47 -5.32
N ALA A 293 -19.56 0.48 -6.47
CA ALA A 293 -18.40 -0.38 -6.70
C ALA A 293 -17.20 0.01 -5.81
N LEU A 294 -16.98 1.31 -5.59
CA LEU A 294 -15.97 1.79 -4.63
C LEU A 294 -16.30 1.34 -3.21
N LEU A 295 -17.56 1.48 -2.79
CA LEU A 295 -18.02 1.05 -1.47
C LEU A 295 -17.90 -0.46 -1.28
N GLN A 296 -18.27 -1.26 -2.29
CA GLN A 296 -18.07 -2.71 -2.27
C GLN A 296 -16.59 -3.08 -2.15
N GLY A 297 -15.70 -2.30 -2.77
CA GLY A 297 -14.25 -2.46 -2.63
C GLY A 297 -13.72 -2.22 -1.20
N LEU A 298 -14.52 -1.65 -0.31
CA LEU A 298 -14.21 -1.45 1.11
C LEU A 298 -14.85 -2.50 2.04
N GLU A 299 -15.58 -3.48 1.50
CA GLU A 299 -16.21 -4.51 2.32
C GLU A 299 -15.18 -5.28 3.16
N GLY A 300 -15.43 -5.36 4.48
CA GLY A 300 -14.51 -5.98 5.45
C GLY A 300 -13.30 -5.11 5.84
N CYS A 301 -13.16 -3.91 5.28
CA CYS A 301 -12.08 -2.99 5.65
C CYS A 301 -12.37 -2.34 7.00
N SER A 302 -11.46 -2.56 7.97
CA SER A 302 -11.53 -1.93 9.30
C SER A 302 -10.71 -0.63 9.39
N ASP A 303 -9.91 -0.30 8.37
CA ASP A 303 -9.06 0.89 8.38
C ASP A 303 -9.92 2.15 8.16
N PRO A 304 -9.76 3.23 8.94
CA PRO A 304 -10.60 4.42 8.79
C PRO A 304 -10.29 5.28 7.55
N SER A 305 -9.04 5.23 7.04
CA SER A 305 -8.59 6.08 5.93
C SER A 305 -9.36 5.87 4.61
N PRO A 306 -9.53 4.63 4.09
CA PRO A 306 -10.35 4.39 2.91
C PRO A 306 -11.79 4.90 3.04
N TRP A 307 -12.40 4.70 4.22
CA TRP A 307 -13.75 5.20 4.49
C TRP A 307 -13.80 6.73 4.48
N ARG A 308 -12.83 7.39 5.11
CA ARG A 308 -12.72 8.86 5.09
C ARG A 308 -12.63 9.40 3.68
N GLY A 309 -11.75 8.83 2.85
CA GLY A 309 -11.58 9.27 1.47
C GLY A 309 -12.83 9.07 0.61
N LEU A 310 -13.51 7.92 0.72
CA LEU A 310 -14.76 7.69 0.00
C LEU A 310 -15.85 8.68 0.41
N PHE A 311 -16.09 8.87 1.71
CA PHE A 311 -17.13 9.80 2.16
C PHE A 311 -16.78 11.26 1.89
N ALA A 312 -15.49 11.63 1.95
CA ALA A 312 -15.03 12.96 1.56
C ALA A 312 -15.34 13.23 0.08
N LEU A 313 -15.15 12.24 -0.80
CA LEU A 313 -15.57 12.33 -2.20
C LEU A 313 -17.10 12.46 -2.33
N LEU A 314 -17.87 11.59 -1.65
CA LEU A 314 -19.35 11.61 -1.71
C LEU A 314 -19.94 12.93 -1.21
N ALA A 315 -19.31 13.56 -0.22
CA ALA A 315 -19.71 14.87 0.31
C ALA A 315 -19.59 16.00 -0.74
N GLN A 316 -18.70 15.84 -1.72
CA GLN A 316 -18.47 16.81 -2.80
C GLN A 316 -19.37 16.57 -4.02
N LEU A 317 -20.10 15.46 -4.08
CA LEU A 317 -21.05 15.19 -5.16
C LEU A 317 -22.26 16.12 -5.07
N ASP A 318 -22.92 16.31 -6.22
CA ASP A 318 -24.11 17.15 -6.33
C ASP A 318 -25.17 16.68 -5.30
N PRO A 319 -25.71 17.58 -4.45
CA PRO A 319 -26.75 17.23 -3.48
C PRO A 319 -27.98 16.52 -4.08
N THR A 320 -28.27 16.74 -5.36
CA THR A 320 -29.35 16.04 -6.10
C THR A 320 -29.12 14.53 -6.21
N MET A 321 -27.88 14.06 -6.07
CA MET A 321 -27.54 12.63 -6.08
C MET A 321 -27.76 11.94 -4.73
N ARG A 322 -27.97 12.70 -3.63
CA ARG A 322 -28.09 12.13 -2.28
C ARG A 322 -29.18 11.06 -2.14
N PRO A 323 -30.40 11.19 -2.72
CA PRO A 323 -31.40 10.13 -2.66
C PRO A 323 -30.90 8.83 -3.30
N ALA A 324 -30.27 8.90 -4.47
CA ALA A 324 -29.75 7.73 -5.17
C ALA A 324 -28.55 7.10 -4.43
N LEU A 325 -27.72 7.91 -3.76
CA LEU A 325 -26.66 7.42 -2.87
C LEU A 325 -27.25 6.72 -1.63
N ALA A 326 -28.37 7.22 -1.08
CA ALA A 326 -29.05 6.60 0.05
C ALA A 326 -29.64 5.23 -0.34
N ASP A 327 -30.27 5.14 -1.52
CA ASP A 327 -30.76 3.88 -2.09
C ASP A 327 -29.61 2.88 -2.27
N MET A 328 -28.47 3.34 -2.81
CA MET A 328 -27.27 2.52 -2.98
C MET A 328 -26.72 2.01 -1.64
N LEU A 329 -26.68 2.85 -0.60
CA LEU A 329 -26.26 2.45 0.75
C LEU A 329 -27.19 1.38 1.34
N ALA A 330 -28.50 1.50 1.13
CA ALA A 330 -29.48 0.54 1.63
C ALA A 330 -29.41 -0.83 0.93
N GLN A 331 -28.89 -0.88 -0.30
CA GLN A 331 -28.67 -2.10 -1.07
C GLN A 331 -27.39 -2.86 -0.68
N GLN A 332 -26.52 -2.28 0.15
CA GLN A 332 -25.31 -2.94 0.64
C GLN A 332 -25.62 -4.12 1.56
N SER A 333 -24.59 -4.96 1.79
CA SER A 333 -24.69 -6.09 2.71
C SER A 333 -25.01 -5.63 4.14
N ASP A 334 -25.67 -6.50 4.92
CA ASP A 334 -25.99 -6.22 6.32
C ASP A 334 -24.75 -5.90 7.16
N ALA A 335 -23.64 -6.57 6.84
CA ALA A 335 -22.36 -6.36 7.48
C ALA A 335 -21.85 -4.93 7.24
N THR A 336 -21.90 -4.46 5.99
CA THR A 336 -21.51 -3.09 5.62
C THR A 336 -22.39 -2.06 6.30
N ILE A 337 -23.73 -2.19 6.22
CA ILE A 337 -24.67 -1.24 6.87
C ILE A 337 -24.44 -1.17 8.38
N GLY A 338 -24.20 -2.32 9.03
CA GLY A 338 -23.90 -2.39 10.47
C GLY A 338 -22.53 -1.83 10.85
N ALA A 339 -21.57 -1.80 9.92
CA ALA A 339 -20.23 -1.24 10.14
C ALA A 339 -20.18 0.29 9.98
N LEU A 340 -21.07 0.88 9.16
CA LEU A 340 -21.10 2.32 8.87
C LEU A 340 -20.98 3.22 10.10
N PRO A 341 -21.71 3.00 11.23
CA PRO A 341 -21.54 3.85 12.42
C PRO A 341 -20.15 3.85 13.02
N SER A 342 -19.44 2.71 12.95
CA SER A 342 -18.08 2.60 13.50
C SER A 342 -17.12 3.41 12.63
N HIS A 343 -17.19 3.25 11.31
CA HIS A 343 -16.39 4.02 10.37
C HIS A 343 -16.71 5.52 10.42
N ALA A 344 -17.99 5.89 10.54
CA ALA A 344 -18.39 7.29 10.67
C ALA A 344 -17.85 7.93 11.95
N THR A 345 -17.74 7.16 13.04
CA THR A 345 -17.14 7.63 14.29
C THR A 345 -15.63 7.78 14.17
N GLU A 346 -14.94 6.76 13.65
CA GLU A 346 -13.47 6.74 13.55
C GLU A 346 -12.92 7.76 12.53
N ALA A 347 -13.71 8.08 11.50
CA ALA A 347 -13.31 8.98 10.44
C ALA A 347 -13.97 10.37 10.49
N ASP A 348 -14.80 10.65 11.51
CA ASP A 348 -15.57 11.90 11.68
C ASP A 348 -16.48 12.24 10.48
N LEU A 349 -17.27 11.25 10.05
CA LEU A 349 -18.10 11.31 8.84
C LEU A 349 -19.61 11.37 9.13
N TRP A 350 -20.01 11.44 10.40
CA TRP A 350 -21.42 11.45 10.80
C TRP A 350 -22.26 12.51 10.09
N PRO A 351 -21.82 13.76 9.93
CA PRO A 351 -22.60 14.77 9.22
C PRO A 351 -22.96 14.37 7.78
N VAL A 352 -21.99 13.83 7.04
CA VAL A 352 -22.17 13.40 5.64
C VAL A 352 -23.04 12.16 5.56
N LEU A 353 -22.79 11.17 6.43
CA LEU A 353 -23.56 9.94 6.47
C LEU A 353 -25.04 10.21 6.75
N LEU A 354 -25.34 11.03 7.76
CA LEU A 354 -26.72 11.38 8.11
C LEU A 354 -27.38 12.24 7.03
N ASP A 355 -26.64 13.13 6.37
CA ASP A 355 -27.12 13.90 5.22
C ASP A 355 -27.57 13.03 4.05
N ILE A 356 -26.82 11.95 3.76
CA ILE A 356 -27.17 11.00 2.71
C ILE A 356 -28.39 10.19 3.15
N ILE A 357 -28.41 9.65 4.37
CA ILE A 357 -29.54 8.85 4.88
C ILE A 357 -30.83 9.67 4.94
N ALA A 358 -30.76 10.94 5.34
CA ALA A 358 -31.90 11.85 5.37
C ALA A 358 -32.50 12.13 3.99
N ALA A 359 -31.73 11.96 2.91
CA ALA A 359 -32.22 12.11 1.55
C ALA A 359 -32.92 10.85 1.02
N GLY A 360 -32.73 9.70 1.67
CA GLY A 360 -33.37 8.44 1.31
C GLY A 360 -34.85 8.41 1.69
N ASP A 361 -35.61 7.59 0.95
CA ASP A 361 -37.02 7.40 1.22
C ASP A 361 -37.28 6.60 2.52
N HIS A 362 -38.56 6.41 2.86
CA HIS A 362 -38.94 5.68 4.07
C HIS A 362 -38.43 4.22 4.09
N SER A 363 -38.31 3.58 2.92
CA SER A 363 -37.85 2.19 2.82
C SER A 363 -36.35 2.08 3.12
N VAL A 364 -35.54 3.01 2.60
CA VAL A 364 -34.11 3.17 2.89
C VAL A 364 -33.89 3.40 4.39
N GLN A 365 -34.60 4.37 4.96
CA GLN A 365 -34.47 4.72 6.36
C GLN A 365 -34.87 3.54 7.28
N THR A 366 -35.96 2.84 6.95
CA THR A 366 -36.39 1.66 7.71
C THR A 366 -35.35 0.54 7.63
N ARG A 367 -34.79 0.29 6.45
CA ARG A 367 -33.74 -0.72 6.23
C ARG A 367 -32.52 -0.43 7.08
N ILE A 368 -31.96 0.77 6.98
CA ILE A 368 -30.76 1.18 7.74
C ILE A 368 -31.05 1.20 9.24
N GLY A 369 -32.17 1.83 9.65
CA GLY A 369 -32.59 1.91 11.05
C GLY A 369 -32.77 0.54 11.70
N SER A 370 -33.38 -0.43 10.99
CA SER A 370 -33.55 -1.79 11.49
C SER A 370 -32.21 -2.51 11.74
N ARG A 371 -31.20 -2.24 10.91
CA ARG A 371 -29.85 -2.81 11.08
C ARG A 371 -29.11 -2.15 12.22
N TRP A 372 -29.19 -0.82 12.34
CA TRP A 372 -28.57 -0.10 13.45
C TRP A 372 -29.23 -0.42 14.80
N ALA A 373 -30.53 -0.70 14.81
CA ALA A 373 -31.24 -1.19 15.98
C ALA A 373 -30.71 -2.55 16.48
N MET A 374 -30.12 -3.38 15.62
CA MET A 374 -29.53 -4.67 16.00
C MET A 374 -28.08 -4.57 16.51
N LEU A 375 -27.47 -3.38 16.50
CA LEU A 375 -26.09 -3.20 16.97
C LEU A 375 -25.93 -3.46 18.48
N PRO A 376 -24.73 -3.81 18.95
CA PRO A 376 -24.44 -3.89 20.38
C PRO A 376 -24.82 -2.60 21.11
N PRO A 377 -25.26 -2.66 22.40
CA PRO A 377 -25.76 -1.49 23.12
C PRO A 377 -24.81 -0.29 23.12
N GLU A 378 -23.50 -0.52 23.22
CA GLU A 378 -22.47 0.53 23.20
C GLU A 378 -22.45 1.28 21.85
N ARG A 379 -22.49 0.56 20.73
CA ARG A 379 -22.51 1.17 19.39
C ARG A 379 -23.85 1.86 19.12
N ARG A 380 -24.96 1.27 19.58
CA ARG A 380 -26.30 1.84 19.45
C ARG A 380 -26.42 3.18 20.19
N ALA A 381 -25.83 3.29 21.38
CA ALA A 381 -25.80 4.55 22.13
C ALA A 381 -25.05 5.67 21.37
N GLY A 382 -23.93 5.34 20.72
CA GLY A 382 -23.21 6.29 19.86
C GLY A 382 -24.03 6.75 18.65
N VAL A 383 -24.72 5.82 17.98
CA VAL A 383 -25.65 6.15 16.88
C VAL A 383 -26.78 7.07 17.36
N GLN A 384 -27.38 6.75 18.50
CA GLN A 384 -28.46 7.55 19.09
C GLN A 384 -27.98 8.98 19.39
N TRP A 385 -26.79 9.13 19.98
CA TRP A 385 -26.23 10.44 20.29
C TRP A 385 -26.12 11.34 19.06
N HIS A 386 -25.60 10.83 17.95
CA HIS A 386 -25.50 11.59 16.69
C HIS A 386 -26.86 11.86 16.02
N LEU A 387 -27.84 10.97 16.20
CA LEU A 387 -29.21 11.23 15.74
C LEU A 387 -29.89 12.30 16.60
N ASP A 388 -29.62 12.34 17.91
CA ASP A 388 -30.14 13.34 18.84
C ASP A 388 -29.53 14.73 18.56
N GLU A 389 -28.26 14.82 18.16
CA GLU A 389 -27.65 16.07 17.68
C GLU A 389 -28.37 16.67 16.47
N ARG A 390 -29.14 15.84 15.74
CA ARG A 390 -29.96 16.24 14.59
C ARG A 390 -31.45 16.01 14.82
N SER A 391 -31.91 16.05 16.07
CA SER A 391 -33.31 15.79 16.43
C SER A 391 -34.32 16.72 15.74
N GLU A 392 -33.87 17.90 15.29
CA GLU A 392 -34.69 18.87 14.57
C GLU A 392 -34.90 18.52 13.08
N ASP A 393 -34.15 17.57 12.50
CA ASP A 393 -34.33 17.15 11.11
C ASP A 393 -35.46 16.10 11.01
N PRO A 394 -36.65 16.47 10.49
CA PRO A 394 -37.78 15.56 10.42
C PRO A 394 -37.52 14.36 9.50
N ARG A 395 -36.53 14.46 8.60
CA ARG A 395 -36.16 13.39 7.66
C ARG A 395 -35.43 12.23 8.32
N LEU A 396 -34.91 12.38 9.54
CA LEU A 396 -34.22 11.31 10.25
C LEU A 396 -35.11 10.57 11.26
N THR A 397 -36.38 10.97 11.39
CA THR A 397 -37.31 10.47 12.41
C THR A 397 -37.54 8.95 12.32
N THR A 398 -37.61 8.39 11.11
CA THR A 398 -37.75 6.93 10.91
C THR A 398 -36.55 6.16 11.48
N VAL A 399 -35.33 6.60 11.18
CA VAL A 399 -34.10 5.96 11.64
C VAL A 399 -33.94 6.12 13.15
N ALA A 400 -34.16 7.34 13.65
CA ALA A 400 -34.12 7.64 15.08
C ALA A 400 -35.13 6.81 15.87
N GLY A 401 -36.37 6.69 15.39
CA GLY A 401 -37.40 5.87 16.02
C GLY A 401 -37.02 4.38 16.09
N ALA A 402 -36.46 3.82 15.01
CA ALA A 402 -36.03 2.43 14.98
C ALA A 402 -34.90 2.13 15.98
N VAL A 403 -33.91 3.02 16.06
CA VAL A 403 -32.77 2.90 16.98
C VAL A 403 -33.21 3.09 18.44
N ALA A 404 -34.05 4.09 18.71
CA ALA A 404 -34.56 4.40 20.04
C ALA A 404 -35.46 3.30 20.62
N ALA A 405 -36.35 2.72 19.80
CA ALA A 405 -37.25 1.63 20.21
C ALA A 405 -36.51 0.37 20.68
N SER A 406 -35.26 0.20 20.26
CA SER A 406 -34.39 -0.91 20.67
C SER A 406 -33.34 -0.49 21.71
N SER A 407 -33.26 0.79 22.07
CA SER A 407 -32.22 1.29 22.97
C SER A 407 -32.47 0.86 24.42
N VAL A 408 -31.43 0.33 25.06
CA VAL A 408 -31.36 0.15 26.51
C VAL A 408 -30.64 1.39 27.04
N SER A 409 -31.16 2.01 28.11
CA SER A 409 -30.62 3.26 28.66
C SER A 409 -29.09 3.23 28.77
N VAL A 410 -28.44 4.34 28.41
CA VAL A 410 -26.98 4.53 28.55
C VAL A 410 -26.51 4.23 29.98
N GLU A 411 -27.32 4.58 30.98
CA GLU A 411 -27.06 4.25 32.39
C GLU A 411 -27.02 2.75 32.65
N GLU A 412 -27.84 1.98 31.96
CA GLU A 412 -27.92 0.53 32.12
C GLU A 412 -26.74 -0.20 31.45
N VAL A 413 -26.19 0.37 30.37
CA VAL A 413 -24.94 -0.12 29.75
C VAL A 413 -23.73 0.12 30.68
N PHE A 414 -23.60 1.33 31.25
CA PHE A 414 -22.58 1.63 32.26
C PHE A 414 -22.78 0.80 33.55
N PHE A 415 -24.03 0.55 33.94
CA PHE A 415 -24.38 -0.31 35.08
C PHE A 415 -23.97 -1.78 34.84
N ARG A 416 -24.23 -2.34 33.65
CA ARG A 416 -23.79 -3.70 33.28
C ARG A 416 -22.27 -3.84 33.24
N ARG A 417 -21.54 -2.80 32.77
CA ARG A 417 -20.06 -2.77 32.80
C ARG A 417 -19.52 -2.79 34.24
N ARG A 418 -20.16 -2.05 35.16
CA ARG A 418 -19.85 -2.11 36.61
C ARG A 418 -20.16 -3.48 37.23
N GLN A 419 -21.27 -4.12 36.85
CA GLN A 419 -21.59 -5.47 37.35
C GLN A 419 -20.61 -6.53 36.84
N LEU A 420 -20.19 -6.47 35.58
CA LEU A 420 -19.20 -7.40 35.00
C LEU A 420 -17.81 -7.20 35.60
N GLY A 421 -17.41 -5.96 35.89
CA GLY A 421 -16.19 -5.65 36.63
C GLY A 421 -16.21 -6.18 38.07
N ARG A 422 -17.37 -6.15 38.74
CA ARG A 422 -17.54 -6.72 40.09
C ARG A 422 -17.56 -8.25 40.11
N ARG A 423 -18.13 -8.92 39.10
CA ARG A 423 -18.09 -10.40 38.99
C ARG A 423 -16.67 -10.92 38.76
N ARG A 424 -15.86 -10.26 37.92
CA ARG A 424 -14.43 -10.61 37.77
C ARG A 424 -13.59 -10.38 39.03
N GLY A 425 -14.01 -9.47 39.92
CA GLY A 425 -13.38 -9.27 41.22
C GLY A 425 -13.88 -10.19 42.34
N ALA A 426 -15.03 -10.85 42.16
CA ALA A 426 -15.57 -11.82 43.12
C ALA A 426 -15.02 -13.24 42.88
N ASP A 427 -14.82 -13.64 41.62
CA ASP A 427 -14.23 -14.95 41.28
C ASP A 427 -12.71 -15.03 41.57
N SER A 428 -12.06 -13.94 42.00
CA SER A 428 -10.64 -13.92 42.39
C SER A 428 -10.40 -14.08 43.90
N TRP A 429 -11.44 -14.32 44.71
CA TRP A 429 -11.34 -14.44 46.16
C TRP A 429 -11.78 -15.80 46.75
N ASP A 430 -12.18 -16.77 45.92
CA ASP A 430 -12.54 -18.13 46.36
C ASP A 430 -11.57 -19.21 45.83
N ALA A 431 -10.27 -18.89 45.76
CA ALA A 431 -9.20 -19.86 45.57
C ALA A 431 -8.01 -19.53 46.49
N VAL A 432 -8.21 -19.79 47.78
CA VAL A 432 -7.15 -20.05 48.78
C VAL A 432 -7.46 -21.38 49.44
#